data_AF-A0A356WF91-F1
#
_entry.id   AF-A0A356WF91-F1
#
_cell.length_a   1.000
_cell.length_b   1.000
_cell.length_c   1.000
_cell.angle_alpha   90.00
_cell.angle_beta   90.00
_cell.angle_gamma   90.00
#
_symmetry.space_group_name_H-M   'P 1'
#
loop_
_entity.id
_entity.type
_entity.pdbx_description
1 polymer ?
#
loop_
_entity_poly.entity_id
_entity_poly.type
_entity_poly.pdbx_seq_one_letter_code
_entity_poly.pdbx_strand_id
1 'polypeptide(L)'
;MVAQKKLIILLPPSEGKSPSGTTGTKFAESSGVFGKSLGKQRAGVIAALSNARGGSAKLLGVSGAHLARAQQANIAVRGAKTLPAAQRYTGVVWDHLDLASLPLALQKIA
;
A
#
# COMPACT_ATOMS: atom_id res chain seq x y z
N MET A 1 -16.01 33.18 10.93
CA MET A 1 -15.64 32.21 9.88
C MET A 1 -16.17 30.83 10.28
N VAL A 2 -17.08 30.25 9.50
CA VAL A 2 -17.56 28.88 9.78
C VAL A 2 -16.45 27.93 9.36
N ALA A 3 -15.93 27.13 10.30
CA ALA A 3 -14.98 26.08 9.96
C ALA A 3 -15.65 25.11 8.98
N GLN A 4 -15.20 25.10 7.74
CA GLN A 4 -15.70 24.17 6.73
C GLN A 4 -15.36 22.75 7.20
N LYS A 5 -16.39 21.95 7.52
CA LYS A 5 -16.18 20.55 7.89
C LYS A 5 -15.51 19.83 6.72
N LYS A 6 -14.29 19.35 6.92
CA LYS A 6 -13.62 18.47 5.98
C LYS A 6 -14.25 17.08 6.10
N LEU A 7 -14.86 16.61 5.02
CA LEU A 7 -15.26 15.21 4.90
C LEU A 7 -13.99 14.37 4.70
N ILE A 8 -13.82 13.34 5.55
CA ILE A 8 -12.75 12.36 5.41
C ILE A 8 -13.42 11.00 5.21
N ILE A 9 -13.07 10.33 4.12
CA ILE A 9 -13.51 8.98 3.81
C ILE A 9 -12.32 8.06 4.09
N LEU A 10 -12.50 7.09 4.98
CA LEU A 10 -11.50 6.06 5.26
C LEU A 10 -11.88 4.80 4.50
N LEU A 11 -11.03 4.40 3.56
CA LEU A 11 -11.22 3.19 2.77
C LEU A 11 -10.34 2.06 3.31
N PRO A 12 -10.86 0.83 3.38
CA PRO A 12 -10.04 -0.31 3.75
C PRO A 12 -9.01 -0.59 2.65
N PRO A 13 -7.84 -1.16 2.99
CA PRO A 13 -6.98 -1.77 1.98
C PRO A 13 -7.68 -2.96 1.33
N SER A 14 -7.16 -3.44 0.20
CA SER A 14 -7.64 -4.66 -0.45
C SER A 14 -6.61 -5.79 -0.44
N GLU A 15 -7.12 -7.02 -0.55
CA GLU A 15 -6.27 -8.20 -0.81
C GLU A 15 -5.63 -8.12 -2.19
N GLY A 16 -6.45 -7.90 -3.23
CA GLY A 16 -6.02 -7.75 -4.62
C GLY A 16 -5.20 -6.48 -4.82
N LYS A 17 -4.07 -6.58 -5.54
CA LYS A 17 -3.20 -5.45 -5.81
C LYS A 17 -2.61 -5.49 -7.21
N SER A 18 -2.71 -4.40 -7.95
CA SER A 18 -2.17 -4.29 -9.32
C SER A 18 -0.64 -4.42 -9.34
N PRO A 19 -0.06 -5.37 -10.10
CA PRO A 19 1.37 -5.71 -10.04
C PRO A 19 2.30 -4.65 -10.66
N SER A 20 1.78 -3.67 -11.39
CA SER A 20 2.55 -2.74 -12.24
C SER A 20 2.85 -1.41 -11.56
N GLY A 21 4.08 -1.16 -11.10
CA GLY A 21 4.59 0.21 -10.92
C GLY A 21 5.53 0.57 -12.08
N THR A 22 5.08 1.38 -13.04
CA THR A 22 5.93 1.91 -14.13
C THR A 22 6.69 3.17 -13.71
N THR A 23 6.24 3.85 -12.66
CA THR A 23 6.84 5.10 -12.18
C THR A 23 8.03 4.82 -11.26
N GLY A 24 9.16 5.49 -11.53
CA GLY A 24 10.49 5.25 -10.94
C GLY A 24 10.65 5.50 -9.43
N THR A 25 9.58 5.47 -8.65
CA THR A 25 9.61 5.68 -7.20
C THR A 25 9.79 4.36 -6.47
N LYS A 26 10.95 4.22 -5.86
CA LYS A 26 11.30 3.12 -4.97
C LYS A 26 10.82 3.43 -3.56
N PHE A 27 10.22 2.44 -2.88
CA PHE A 27 9.75 2.61 -1.51
C PHE A 27 10.92 2.85 -0.54
N ALA A 28 10.76 3.84 0.32
CA ALA A 28 11.50 4.04 1.56
C ALA A 28 10.51 4.33 2.70
N GLU A 29 10.95 4.14 3.94
CA GLU A 29 10.10 4.31 5.13
C GLU A 29 9.52 5.72 5.22
N SER A 30 10.28 6.72 4.77
CA SER A 30 9.90 8.13 4.71
C SER A 30 9.10 8.52 3.45
N SER A 31 8.72 7.58 2.59
CA SER A 31 7.98 7.87 1.36
C SER A 31 6.53 8.34 1.63
N GLY A 32 6.05 9.23 0.76
CA GLY A 32 4.66 9.71 0.73
C GLY A 32 4.33 10.71 1.84
N VAL A 33 3.09 11.22 1.81
CA VAL A 33 2.59 12.28 2.72
C VAL A 33 2.78 11.93 4.20
N PHE A 34 2.62 10.66 4.56
CA PHE A 34 2.74 10.18 5.94
C PHE A 34 4.17 9.71 6.32
N GLY A 35 5.14 9.84 5.42
CA GLY A 35 6.48 9.31 5.64
C GLY A 35 7.19 9.89 6.85
N LYS A 36 7.03 11.20 7.09
CA LYS A 36 7.63 11.89 8.25
C LYS A 36 7.07 11.38 9.59
N SER A 37 5.76 11.10 9.67
CA SER A 37 5.11 10.67 10.91
C SER A 37 5.17 9.16 11.15
N LEU A 38 5.24 8.36 10.09
CA LEU A 38 5.19 6.89 10.16
C LEU A 38 6.55 6.20 9.93
N GLY A 39 7.61 6.93 9.60
CA GLY A 39 8.90 6.34 9.23
C GLY A 39 9.47 5.39 10.28
N LYS A 40 9.40 5.75 11.58
CA LYS A 40 9.89 4.90 12.68
C LYS A 40 9.09 3.60 12.79
N GLN A 41 7.77 3.67 12.70
CA GLN A 41 6.87 2.53 12.77
C GLN A 41 7.07 1.60 11.56
N ARG A 42 7.20 2.17 10.36
CA ARG A 42 7.50 1.42 9.13
C ARG A 42 8.84 0.68 9.23
N ALA A 43 9.88 1.33 9.76
CA ALA A 43 11.18 0.69 9.98
C ALA A 43 11.07 -0.50 10.94
N GLY A 44 10.30 -0.36 12.02
CA GLY A 44 10.03 -1.45 12.96
C GLY A 44 9.31 -2.64 12.31
N VAL A 45 8.27 -2.38 11.50
CA VAL A 45 7.56 -3.43 10.76
C VAL A 45 8.47 -4.14 9.77
N ILE A 46 9.29 -3.41 9.01
CA ILE A 46 10.23 -4.00 8.04
C ILE A 46 11.27 -4.87 8.75
N ALA A 47 11.80 -4.42 9.88
CA ALA A 47 12.70 -5.23 10.70
C ALA A 47 12.02 -6.52 11.20
N ALA A 48 10.78 -6.43 11.68
CA ALA A 48 10.02 -7.59 12.11
C ALA A 48 9.75 -8.59 10.96
N LEU A 49 9.42 -8.10 9.76
CA LEU A 49 9.27 -8.94 8.57
C LEU A 49 10.57 -9.66 8.21
N SER A 50 11.70 -8.96 8.27
CA SER A 50 13.02 -9.55 8.04
C SER A 50 13.34 -10.65 9.06
N ASN A 51 13.14 -10.38 10.35
CA ASN A 51 13.35 -11.35 11.43
C ASN A 51 12.46 -12.59 11.29
N ALA A 52 11.23 -12.40 10.81
CA ALA A 52 10.28 -13.48 10.53
C ALA A 52 10.51 -14.17 9.17
N ARG A 53 11.57 -13.81 8.43
CA ARG A 53 11.86 -14.31 7.06
C ARG A 53 10.66 -14.17 6.11
N GLY A 54 9.95 -13.05 6.22
CA GLY A 54 8.75 -12.76 5.44
C GLY A 54 7.46 -13.37 5.99
N GLY A 55 7.50 -14.15 7.07
CA GLY A 55 6.32 -14.72 7.74
C GLY A 55 6.12 -16.20 7.48
N SER A 56 5.41 -16.88 8.39
CA SER A 56 5.08 -18.31 8.28
C SER A 56 3.79 -18.54 7.48
N ALA A 57 3.60 -19.75 6.96
CA ALA A 57 2.36 -20.17 6.29
C ALA A 57 1.12 -19.93 7.16
N LYS A 58 1.20 -20.27 8.46
CA LYS A 58 0.11 -20.07 9.42
C LYS A 58 -0.22 -18.60 9.63
N LEU A 59 0.79 -17.74 9.70
CA LEU A 59 0.59 -16.30 9.89
C LEU A 59 -0.02 -15.64 8.64
N LEU A 60 0.44 -16.05 7.46
CA LEU A 60 0.03 -15.45 6.20
C LEU A 60 -1.23 -16.09 5.61
N GLY A 61 -1.68 -17.24 6.13
CA GLY A 61 -2.86 -17.95 5.64
C GLY A 61 -2.71 -18.53 4.23
N VAL A 62 -1.49 -18.68 3.73
CA VAL A 62 -1.19 -19.15 2.37
C VAL A 62 -0.11 -20.22 2.36
N SER A 63 -0.09 -21.04 1.30
CA SER A 63 0.86 -22.14 1.11
C SER A 63 1.48 -22.15 -0.29
N GLY A 64 2.44 -23.04 -0.51
CA GLY A 64 3.06 -23.29 -1.81
C GLY A 64 3.63 -22.03 -2.48
N ALA A 65 3.34 -21.86 -3.78
CA ALA A 65 3.82 -20.73 -4.56
C ALA A 65 3.33 -19.37 -4.02
N HIS A 66 2.14 -19.32 -3.43
CA HIS A 66 1.61 -18.10 -2.84
C HIS A 66 2.39 -17.68 -1.59
N LEU A 67 2.81 -18.64 -0.77
CA LEU A 67 3.67 -18.39 0.38
C LEU A 67 5.04 -17.86 -0.05
N ALA A 68 5.70 -18.53 -0.99
CA ALA A 68 7.02 -18.11 -1.49
C ALA A 68 6.97 -16.68 -2.04
N ARG A 69 5.95 -16.35 -2.83
CA ARG A 69 5.71 -15.00 -3.36
C ARG A 69 5.47 -13.98 -2.25
N ALA A 70 4.68 -14.31 -1.23
CA ALA A 70 4.41 -13.41 -0.11
C ALA A 70 5.66 -13.14 0.73
N GLN A 71 6.43 -14.18 1.05
CA GLN A 71 7.70 -14.05 1.78
C GLN A 71 8.69 -13.17 1.00
N GLN A 72 8.85 -13.42 -0.30
CA GLN A 72 9.73 -12.62 -1.15
C GLN A 72 9.31 -11.14 -1.18
N ALA A 73 8.01 -10.86 -1.28
CA ALA A 73 7.51 -9.49 -1.24
C ALA A 73 7.76 -8.81 0.12
N ASN A 74 7.58 -9.53 1.22
CA ASN A 74 7.74 -9.01 2.58
C ASN A 74 9.19 -8.69 2.94
N ILE A 75 10.17 -9.42 2.41
CA ILE A 75 11.60 -9.15 2.65
C ILE A 75 12.16 -8.08 1.69
N ALA A 76 11.56 -7.91 0.50
CA ALA A 76 12.03 -6.99 -0.53
C ALA A 76 11.33 -5.62 -0.50
N VAL A 77 10.79 -5.19 0.65
CA VAL A 77 10.01 -3.95 0.78
C VAL A 77 10.83 -2.70 0.45
N ARG A 78 12.06 -2.60 0.98
CA ARG A 78 12.94 -1.46 0.68
C ARG A 78 13.35 -1.51 -0.79
N GLY A 79 13.17 -0.40 -1.49
CA GLY A 79 13.50 -0.34 -2.91
C GLY A 79 12.43 -0.92 -3.84
N ALA A 80 11.35 -1.52 -3.30
CA ALA A 80 10.26 -2.05 -4.11
C ALA A 80 9.64 -0.94 -4.97
N LYS A 81 9.24 -1.30 -6.19
CA LYS A 81 8.46 -0.40 -7.05
C LYS A 81 7.11 -0.12 -6.38
N THR A 82 6.68 1.12 -6.45
CA THR A 82 5.43 1.58 -5.82
C THR A 82 4.42 2.04 -6.86
N LEU A 83 3.18 2.12 -6.42
CA LEU A 83 2.08 2.79 -7.09
C LEU A 83 1.39 3.73 -6.09
N PRO A 84 0.76 4.81 -6.55
CA PRO A 84 -0.24 5.52 -5.76
C PRO A 84 -1.27 4.53 -5.18
N ALA A 85 -1.72 4.75 -3.95
CA ALA A 85 -2.66 3.83 -3.28
C ALA A 85 -3.94 3.61 -4.10
N ALA A 86 -4.44 4.68 -4.74
CA ALA A 86 -5.60 4.66 -5.64
C ALA A 86 -5.43 3.77 -6.89
N GLN A 87 -4.21 3.42 -7.26
CA GLN A 87 -3.90 2.54 -8.39
C GLN A 87 -3.40 1.16 -7.95
N ARG A 88 -2.99 1.02 -6.68
CA ARG A 88 -2.41 -0.21 -6.14
C ARG A 88 -3.48 -1.19 -5.70
N TYR A 89 -4.55 -0.73 -5.06
CA TYR A 89 -5.61 -1.58 -4.52
C TYR A 89 -6.67 -1.88 -5.58
N THR A 90 -7.11 -3.14 -5.65
CA THR A 90 -8.12 -3.65 -6.59
C THR A 90 -9.16 -4.51 -5.87
N GLY A 91 -10.28 -4.79 -6.53
CA GLY A 91 -11.37 -5.60 -6.00
C GLY A 91 -12.59 -4.76 -5.63
N VAL A 92 -13.68 -5.42 -5.23
CA VAL A 92 -15.05 -4.87 -5.09
C VAL A 92 -15.12 -3.39 -4.69
N VAL A 93 -14.57 -3.01 -3.54
CA VAL A 93 -14.64 -1.61 -3.07
C VAL A 93 -13.91 -0.65 -3.99
N TRP A 94 -12.69 -0.99 -4.42
CA TRP A 94 -11.83 -0.11 -5.22
C TRP A 94 -12.28 -0.05 -6.69
N ASP A 95 -12.73 -1.18 -7.24
CA ASP A 95 -13.21 -1.27 -8.62
C ASP A 95 -14.53 -0.51 -8.78
N HIS A 96 -15.44 -0.57 -7.80
CA HIS A 96 -16.69 0.20 -7.83
C HIS A 96 -16.52 1.66 -7.40
N LEU A 97 -15.48 2.00 -6.64
CA LEU A 97 -15.15 3.39 -6.33
C LEU A 97 -14.71 4.15 -7.59
N ASP A 98 -14.09 3.44 -8.54
CA ASP A 98 -13.76 3.90 -9.88
C ASP A 98 -13.20 5.33 -9.90
N LEU A 99 -12.15 5.56 -9.11
CA LEU A 99 -11.54 6.89 -8.95
C LEU A 99 -11.09 7.53 -10.26
N ALA A 100 -10.82 6.71 -11.29
CA ALA A 100 -10.40 7.14 -12.61
C ALA A 100 -11.54 7.77 -13.43
N SER A 101 -12.81 7.48 -13.14
CA SER A 101 -13.95 8.11 -13.82
C SER A 101 -14.33 9.48 -13.25
N LEU A 102 -13.73 9.87 -12.11
CA LEU A 102 -13.91 11.22 -11.59
C LEU A 102 -13.40 12.27 -12.60
N PRO A 103 -14.06 13.44 -12.72
CA PRO A 103 -13.54 14.55 -13.51
C PRO A 103 -12.10 14.89 -13.13
N LEU A 104 -11.23 15.20 -14.12
CA LEU A 104 -9.80 15.48 -13.88
C LEU A 104 -9.54 16.53 -12.79
N ALA A 105 -10.40 17.54 -12.69
CA ALA A 105 -10.29 18.58 -11.65
C ALA A 105 -10.44 18.05 -10.22
N LEU A 106 -11.06 16.88 -10.06
CA LEU A 106 -11.31 16.19 -8.78
C LEU A 106 -10.32 15.05 -8.51
N GLN A 107 -9.54 14.62 -9.50
CA GLN A 107 -8.47 13.62 -9.34
C GLN A 107 -7.21 14.20 -8.65
N LYS A 108 -7.40 15.05 -7.63
CA LYS A 108 -6.33 15.59 -6.79
C LYS A 108 -5.97 14.55 -5.73
N ILE A 109 -5.34 13.46 -6.16
CA ILE A 109 -4.93 12.37 -5.28
C ILE A 109 -3.57 12.74 -4.70
N ALA A 110 -3.53 12.96 -3.38
CA ALA A 110 -2.32 13.27 -2.61
C ALA A 110 -1.49 12.01 -2.32
#